data_AF-A0A1W9UAL4-F1
#
_entry.id   AF-A0A1W9UAL4-F1
#
_cell.length_a   1.000
_cell.length_b   1.000
_cell.length_c   1.000
_cell.angle_alpha   90.00
_cell.angle_beta   90.00
_cell.angle_gamma   90.00
#
_symmetry.space_group_name_H-M   'P 1'
#
loop_
_entity.id
_entity.type
_entity.pdbx_description
1 polymer ?
#
loop_
_entity_poly.entity_id
_entity_poly.type
_entity_poly.pdbx_seq_one_letter_code
_entity_poly.pdbx_strand_id
1 'polypeptide(L)'
;MLSARERKRLGLDRPITRRDFIKGMMVGAGSLVLSGCSGSTFGSDTPPALTLPPSVHSYFGGDTPDTISTCHRVHNGESFDQGEDTGEIYDLVVVGAGLGGLTPEEKILLLDNHVDFGGDAQRNELTVKGQRIIVTQACDYQWAIGSEYAQVKKLWDDLGIDLSPTSDLALAPEAYHEHLFVNGEWIRDFWETGYNSVSSPWSKQVQDDYDAFWEIMESFKWEPWAQVKAELAEWDKISFKEWMEDVNGWDPQVTHLIDMWVRSDYGAGVDTLSAACGFWNFTGGDFVRYKWPGGMSGFARHLVNALIPQALNGQDVITGNMDRNALDSSENNVRIRLESTVVEVRHEGSAESSDHVLIK
;
A
#
# COMPACT_ATOMS: atom_id res chain seq x y z
N MET A 1 -18.00 -20.46 41.03
CA MET A 1 -17.94 -19.10 40.45
C MET A 1 -16.70 -18.40 41.01
N LEU A 2 -15.88 -17.78 40.16
CA LEU A 2 -14.68 -17.05 40.59
C LEU A 2 -15.05 -15.81 41.40
N SER A 3 -14.27 -15.50 42.44
CA SER A 3 -14.46 -14.28 43.23
C SER A 3 -14.12 -13.02 42.41
N ALA A 4 -14.67 -11.86 42.79
CA ALA A 4 -14.39 -10.59 42.13
C ALA A 4 -12.88 -10.25 42.10
N ARG A 5 -12.14 -10.64 43.16
CA ARG A 5 -10.69 -10.46 43.27
C ARG A 5 -9.93 -11.36 42.30
N GLU A 6 -10.38 -12.59 42.08
CA GLU A 6 -9.80 -13.51 41.11
C GLU A 6 -10.09 -13.08 39.67
N ARG A 7 -11.30 -12.57 39.39
CA ARG A 7 -11.65 -12.05 38.06
C ARG A 7 -10.80 -10.85 37.65
N LYS A 8 -10.55 -9.92 38.58
CA LYS A 8 -9.64 -8.78 38.38
C LYS A 8 -8.18 -9.20 38.22
N ARG A 9 -7.73 -10.23 38.97
CA ARG A 9 -6.36 -10.78 38.83
C ARG A 9 -6.14 -11.44 37.46
N LEU A 10 -7.17 -12.09 36.92
CA LEU A 10 -7.14 -12.74 35.61
C LEU A 10 -7.40 -11.77 34.45
N GLY A 11 -7.59 -10.47 34.71
CA GLY A 11 -7.83 -9.45 33.70
C GLY A 11 -9.17 -9.60 32.95
N LEU A 12 -10.14 -10.34 33.52
CA LEU A 12 -11.44 -10.58 32.90
C LEU A 12 -12.37 -9.35 32.89
N ASP A 13 -11.93 -8.27 33.52
CA ASP A 13 -12.55 -6.95 33.53
C ASP A 13 -11.94 -5.98 32.51
N ARG A 14 -10.94 -6.42 31.73
CA ARG A 14 -10.30 -5.61 30.68
C ARG A 14 -10.89 -5.95 29.30
N PRO A 15 -11.11 -4.96 28.43
CA PRO A 15 -11.49 -5.22 27.04
C PRO A 15 -10.35 -5.98 26.35
N ILE A 16 -10.66 -7.14 25.78
CA ILE A 16 -9.72 -7.95 24.99
C ILE A 16 -9.72 -7.40 23.58
N THR A 17 -8.59 -6.90 23.10
CA THR A 17 -8.46 -6.42 21.71
C THR A 17 -8.28 -7.59 20.73
N ARG A 18 -8.60 -7.40 19.44
CA ARG A 18 -8.34 -8.41 18.39
C ARG A 18 -6.86 -8.90 18.41
N ARG A 19 -5.92 -8.00 18.73
CA ARG A 19 -4.49 -8.30 18.87
C ARG A 19 -4.19 -9.21 20.09
N ASP A 20 -4.87 -9.01 21.21
CA ASP A 20 -4.72 -9.86 22.40
C ASP A 20 -5.28 -11.27 22.17
N PHE A 21 -6.39 -11.37 21.43
CA PHE A 21 -6.98 -12.65 21.04
C PHE A 21 -6.05 -13.47 20.12
N ILE A 22 -5.47 -12.84 19.09
CA ILE A 22 -4.51 -13.50 18.19
C ILE A 22 -3.24 -13.94 18.93
N LYS A 23 -2.70 -13.09 19.82
CA LYS A 23 -1.56 -13.47 20.68
C LYS A 23 -1.92 -14.65 21.59
N GLY A 24 -3.14 -14.68 22.13
CA GLY A 24 -3.64 -15.79 22.95
C GLY A 24 -3.80 -17.10 22.17
N MET A 25 -4.31 -17.04 20.92
CA MET A 25 -4.40 -18.20 20.04
C MET A 25 -3.03 -18.78 19.66
N MET A 26 -2.03 -17.92 19.40
CA MET A 26 -0.66 -18.39 19.10
C MET A 26 -0.02 -19.12 20.29
N VAL A 27 -0.26 -18.65 21.53
CA VAL A 27 0.23 -19.33 22.74
C VAL A 27 -0.50 -20.67 22.96
N GLY A 28 -1.80 -20.73 22.68
CA GLY A 28 -2.61 -21.95 22.76
C GLY A 28 -2.24 -23.01 21.72
N ALA A 29 -1.99 -22.59 20.48
CA ALA A 29 -1.55 -23.47 19.39
C ALA A 29 -0.12 -24.01 19.64
N GLY A 30 0.80 -23.17 20.13
CA GLY A 30 2.17 -23.59 20.47
C GLY A 30 2.22 -24.65 21.58
N SER A 31 1.25 -24.63 22.50
CA SER A 31 1.17 -25.61 23.60
C SER A 31 0.66 -26.98 23.17
N LEU A 32 -0.16 -27.05 22.10
CA LEU A 32 -0.67 -28.30 21.54
C LEU A 32 0.32 -28.98 20.58
N VAL A 33 1.20 -28.21 19.93
CA VAL A 33 2.21 -28.74 19.00
C VAL A 33 3.37 -29.43 19.73
N LEU A 34 3.71 -29.01 20.95
CA LEU A 34 4.83 -29.57 21.73
C LEU A 34 4.58 -30.96 22.34
N SER A 35 3.36 -31.49 22.29
CA SER A 35 3.04 -32.87 22.74
C SER A 35 2.82 -33.86 21.59
N GLY A 36 2.91 -33.43 20.33
CA GLY A 36 2.46 -34.24 19.18
C GLY A 36 3.54 -34.74 18.21
N CYS A 37 4.73 -34.14 18.14
CA CYS A 37 5.70 -34.47 17.10
C CYS A 37 7.10 -34.72 17.69
N SER A 38 7.30 -35.94 18.19
CA SER A 38 8.64 -36.52 18.24
C SER A 38 8.96 -37.06 16.85
N GLY A 39 9.99 -36.49 16.20
CA GLY A 39 10.69 -37.17 15.11
C GLY A 39 10.47 -36.61 13.69
N SER A 40 11.11 -35.49 13.38
CA SER A 40 11.77 -35.26 12.08
C SER A 40 12.59 -33.97 12.16
N THR A 41 13.91 -34.12 12.25
CA THR A 41 14.85 -33.02 11.99
C THR A 41 14.74 -32.63 10.53
N PHE A 42 14.04 -31.52 10.24
CA PHE A 42 14.18 -30.84 8.96
C PHE A 42 15.58 -30.27 8.87
N GLY A 43 16.35 -30.75 7.88
CA GLY A 43 17.68 -30.23 7.58
C GLY A 43 17.59 -28.75 7.22
N SER A 44 18.49 -27.96 7.80
CA SER A 44 18.71 -26.54 7.51
C SER A 44 19.42 -26.37 6.16
N ASP A 45 18.83 -26.87 5.08
CA ASP A 45 19.33 -26.58 3.74
C ASP A 45 18.71 -25.24 3.31
N THR A 46 19.42 -24.16 3.64
CA THR A 46 19.18 -22.84 3.06
C THR A 46 19.28 -23.00 1.54
N PRO A 47 18.22 -22.73 0.75
CA PRO A 47 18.34 -22.78 -0.70
C PRO A 47 19.45 -21.82 -1.13
N PRO A 48 20.33 -22.22 -2.06
CA PRO A 48 21.41 -21.36 -2.52
C PRO A 48 20.80 -20.05 -3.01
N ALA A 49 21.29 -18.93 -2.46
CA ALA A 49 20.92 -17.61 -2.94
C ALA A 49 21.18 -17.56 -4.45
N LEU A 50 20.12 -17.35 -5.23
CA LEU A 50 20.20 -17.08 -6.65
C LEU A 50 20.95 -15.75 -6.82
N THR A 51 22.28 -15.81 -6.88
CA THR A 51 23.11 -14.69 -7.32
C THR A 51 22.92 -14.53 -8.81
N LEU A 52 21.83 -13.88 -9.20
CA LEU A 52 21.75 -13.24 -10.50
C LEU A 52 22.89 -12.22 -10.57
N PRO A 53 23.76 -12.26 -11.59
CA PRO A 53 24.77 -11.21 -11.76
C PRO A 53 24.04 -9.86 -11.80
N PRO A 54 24.58 -8.79 -11.20
CA PRO A 54 23.96 -7.48 -11.24
C PRO A 54 23.92 -7.03 -12.70
N SER A 55 22.82 -7.33 -13.37
CA SER A 55 22.55 -6.76 -14.67
C SER A 55 22.14 -5.32 -14.41
N VAL A 56 22.53 -4.42 -15.31
CA VAL A 56 22.06 -3.03 -15.38
C VAL A 56 20.54 -2.96 -15.69
N HIS A 57 19.82 -4.07 -15.51
CA HIS A 57 18.42 -4.33 -15.83
C HIS A 57 17.63 -4.85 -14.63
N SER A 58 18.20 -4.79 -13.42
CA SER A 58 17.60 -5.45 -12.28
C SER A 58 16.58 -4.54 -11.60
N TYR A 59 15.31 -4.92 -11.72
CA TYR A 59 14.13 -4.36 -11.06
C TYR A 59 14.27 -4.50 -9.53
N PHE A 60 14.97 -3.57 -8.88
CA PHE A 60 15.23 -3.61 -7.43
C PHE A 60 15.00 -2.27 -6.74
N GLY A 61 14.06 -1.47 -7.24
CA GLY A 61 13.71 -0.25 -6.55
C GLY A 61 12.93 -0.49 -5.25
N GLY A 62 11.91 -1.36 -5.30
CA GLY A 62 10.98 -1.56 -4.18
C GLY A 62 11.49 -2.51 -3.11
N ASP A 63 10.57 -3.23 -2.48
CA ASP A 63 10.90 -4.16 -1.39
C ASP A 63 11.86 -5.27 -1.84
N THR A 64 13.11 -5.14 -1.42
CA THR A 64 14.15 -6.16 -1.62
C THR A 64 14.00 -7.29 -0.59
N PRO A 65 14.55 -8.49 -0.85
CA PRO A 65 14.59 -9.55 0.17
C PRO A 65 15.20 -9.09 1.50
N ASP A 66 16.23 -8.24 1.45
CA ASP A 66 16.89 -7.70 2.64
C ASP A 66 15.97 -6.74 3.40
N THR A 67 15.29 -5.83 2.68
CA THR A 67 14.26 -4.93 3.21
C THR A 67 13.14 -5.71 3.91
N ILE A 68 12.59 -6.73 3.25
CA ILE A 68 11.48 -7.54 3.77
C ILE A 68 11.95 -8.36 4.99
N SER A 69 13.15 -8.94 4.93
CA SER A 69 13.62 -9.83 6.00
C SER A 69 13.85 -9.11 7.33
N THR A 70 14.21 -7.82 7.31
CA THR A 70 14.59 -7.08 8.52
C THR A 70 13.44 -6.99 9.52
N CYS A 71 12.20 -6.77 9.06
CA CYS A 71 11.05 -6.72 9.98
C CYS A 71 10.78 -8.10 10.64
N HIS A 72 11.00 -9.19 9.91
CA HIS A 72 10.90 -10.55 10.45
C HIS A 72 12.01 -10.85 11.46
N ARG A 73 13.23 -10.36 11.22
CA ARG A 73 14.36 -10.47 12.17
C ARG A 73 14.07 -9.75 13.47
N VAL A 74 13.59 -8.50 13.40
CA VAL A 74 13.11 -7.73 14.57
C VAL A 74 11.99 -8.49 15.30
N HIS A 75 10.99 -8.99 14.56
CA HIS A 75 9.88 -9.77 15.13
C HIS A 75 10.35 -11.02 15.89
N ASN A 76 11.35 -11.71 15.32
CA ASN A 76 11.96 -12.91 15.90
C ASN A 76 12.91 -12.62 17.08
N GLY A 77 13.05 -11.35 17.47
CA GLY A 77 13.86 -10.92 18.61
C GLY A 77 15.36 -10.87 18.31
N GLU A 78 15.76 -10.78 17.05
CA GLU A 78 17.15 -10.59 16.68
C GLU A 78 17.68 -9.25 17.21
N SER A 79 18.85 -9.26 17.82
CA SER A 79 19.54 -8.06 18.26
C SER A 79 20.41 -7.50 17.14
N PHE A 80 20.26 -6.22 16.84
CA PHE A 80 21.13 -5.48 15.93
C PHE A 80 22.29 -4.88 16.72
N ASP A 81 23.47 -4.76 16.08
CA ASP A 81 24.63 -4.10 16.69
C ASP A 81 24.25 -2.70 17.19
N GLN A 82 24.96 -2.21 18.22
CA GLN A 82 24.67 -0.89 18.81
C GLN A 82 24.80 0.26 17.79
N GLY A 83 25.43 0.02 16.65
CA GLY A 83 25.78 1.04 15.68
C GLY A 83 26.88 1.95 16.21
N GLU A 84 27.18 2.97 15.42
CA GLU A 84 28.06 4.06 15.82
C GLU A 84 27.20 5.30 16.06
N ASP A 85 27.45 6.00 17.17
CA ASP A 85 26.81 7.30 17.41
C ASP A 85 27.39 8.32 16.42
N THR A 86 26.55 8.80 15.51
CA THR A 86 26.96 9.77 14.48
C THR A 86 27.14 11.17 15.05
N GLY A 87 26.63 11.45 16.26
CA GLY A 87 26.60 12.77 16.86
C GLY A 87 25.72 13.78 16.12
N GLU A 88 24.93 13.33 15.14
CA GLU A 88 24.03 14.18 14.37
C GLU A 88 22.76 14.48 15.16
N ILE A 89 22.34 15.74 15.20
CA ILE A 89 21.11 16.19 15.86
C ILE A 89 20.25 16.91 14.83
N TYR A 90 19.00 16.48 14.72
CA TYR A 90 17.99 17.02 13.82
C TYR A 90 16.77 17.48 14.61
N ASP A 91 16.07 18.48 14.09
CA ASP A 91 14.82 18.97 14.68
C ASP A 91 13.68 17.97 14.45
N LEU A 92 13.76 17.19 13.36
CA LEU A 92 12.85 16.10 13.03
C LEU A 92 13.58 14.98 12.25
N VAL A 93 13.32 13.73 12.64
CA VAL A 93 13.68 12.55 11.84
C VAL A 93 12.40 11.90 11.34
N VAL A 94 12.29 11.69 10.03
CA VAL A 94 11.18 11.01 9.37
C VAL A 94 11.66 9.64 8.91
N VAL A 95 10.93 8.58 9.28
CA VAL A 95 11.23 7.22 8.84
C VAL A 95 10.39 6.92 7.59
N GLY A 96 11.04 6.85 6.44
CA GLY A 96 10.47 6.68 5.11
C GLY A 96 10.51 7.96 4.28
N ALA A 97 11.11 7.89 3.09
CA ALA A 97 11.15 8.93 2.06
C ALA A 97 10.14 8.66 0.93
N GLY A 98 9.01 8.03 1.27
CA GLY A 98 7.82 7.97 0.42
C GLY A 98 7.10 9.32 0.32
N LEU A 99 6.05 9.40 -0.49
CA LEU A 99 5.27 10.64 -0.69
C LEU A 99 4.76 11.26 0.62
N GLY A 100 4.41 10.44 1.61
CA GLY A 100 3.97 10.92 2.93
C GLY A 100 5.09 11.48 3.80
N GLY A 101 6.35 11.11 3.55
CA GLY A 101 7.53 11.59 4.29
C GLY A 101 8.23 12.76 3.61
N LEU A 102 8.05 12.95 2.30
CA LEU A 102 8.59 14.07 1.51
C LEU A 102 7.86 15.39 1.83
N THR A 103 8.04 15.88 3.05
CA THR A 103 7.41 17.10 3.57
C THR A 103 8.42 18.24 3.73
N PRO A 104 8.06 19.49 3.41
CA PRO A 104 8.95 20.64 3.57
C PRO A 104 9.03 21.09 5.04
N GLU A 105 10.21 20.98 5.65
CA GLU A 105 10.53 21.51 6.99
C GLU A 105 12.02 21.88 7.09
N GLU A 106 12.43 22.64 8.12
CA GLU A 106 13.83 22.99 8.37
C GLU A 106 14.57 21.91 9.17
N LYS A 107 15.81 21.58 8.76
CA LYS A 107 16.74 20.64 9.42
C LYS A 107 16.14 19.27 9.72
N ILE A 108 15.59 18.65 8.69
CA ILE A 108 15.00 17.31 8.79
C ILE A 108 15.90 16.26 8.13
N LEU A 109 15.91 15.07 8.71
CA LEU A 109 16.51 13.88 8.13
C LEU A 109 15.42 12.86 7.81
N LEU A 110 15.32 12.47 6.54
CA LEU A 110 14.52 11.34 6.11
C LEU A 110 15.45 10.12 6.02
N LEU A 111 15.07 9.03 6.69
CA LEU A 111 15.75 7.73 6.60
C LEU A 111 14.87 6.77 5.81
N ASP A 112 15.38 6.28 4.68
CA ASP A 112 14.67 5.29 3.86
C ASP A 112 15.51 4.03 3.69
N ASN A 113 14.89 2.88 3.78
CA ASN A 113 15.55 1.58 3.62
C ASN A 113 15.79 1.22 2.15
N HIS A 114 15.08 1.84 1.21
CA HIS A 114 15.25 1.61 -0.22
C HIS A 114 16.47 2.37 -0.77
N VAL A 115 16.93 1.93 -1.95
CA VAL A 115 18.06 2.51 -2.70
C VAL A 115 17.70 3.82 -3.43
N ASP A 116 16.42 4.21 -3.42
CA ASP A 116 15.92 5.44 -4.02
C ASP A 116 14.66 5.89 -3.28
N PHE A 117 14.34 7.18 -3.34
CA PHE A 117 13.19 7.77 -2.67
C PHE A 117 11.86 7.50 -3.41
N GLY A 118 10.74 7.75 -2.74
CA GLY A 118 9.39 7.70 -3.31
C GLY A 118 8.53 6.56 -2.76
N GLY A 119 9.10 5.57 -2.07
CA GLY A 119 8.36 4.40 -1.58
C GLY A 119 7.63 3.69 -2.72
N ASP A 120 6.34 3.39 -2.56
CA ASP A 120 5.52 2.79 -3.64
C ASP A 120 5.41 3.67 -4.90
N ALA A 121 5.75 4.97 -4.82
CA ALA A 121 5.80 5.87 -5.96
C ALA A 121 7.21 5.97 -6.57
N GLN A 122 8.15 5.12 -6.20
CA GLN A 122 9.51 5.18 -6.71
C GLN A 122 9.56 4.93 -8.23
N ARG A 123 10.61 5.49 -8.86
CA ARG A 123 10.84 5.36 -10.30
C ARG A 123 11.62 4.08 -10.63
N ASN A 124 11.16 3.39 -11.66
CA ASN A 124 11.94 2.37 -12.36
C ASN A 124 12.40 2.89 -13.73
N GLU A 125 13.66 2.63 -14.09
CA GLU A 125 14.20 2.93 -15.42
C GLU A 125 14.75 1.66 -16.07
N LEU A 126 14.27 1.36 -17.28
CA LEU A 126 14.65 0.19 -18.06
C LEU A 126 15.27 0.64 -19.38
N THR A 127 16.25 -0.09 -19.88
CA THR A 127 16.75 0.10 -21.25
C THR A 127 16.32 -1.08 -22.11
N VAL A 128 15.42 -0.84 -23.05
CA VAL A 128 14.90 -1.85 -23.98
C VAL A 128 15.29 -1.46 -25.39
N LYS A 129 16.08 -2.30 -26.07
CA LYS A 129 16.57 -2.05 -27.43
C LYS A 129 17.25 -0.67 -27.61
N GLY A 130 18.00 -0.23 -26.59
CA GLY A 130 18.69 1.06 -26.59
C GLY A 130 17.80 2.27 -26.29
N GLN A 131 16.50 2.07 -26.05
CA GLN A 131 15.59 3.11 -25.60
C GLN A 131 15.41 3.04 -24.08
N ARG A 132 15.57 4.19 -23.41
CA ARG A 132 15.23 4.31 -21.99
C ARG A 132 13.71 4.39 -21.84
N ILE A 133 13.17 3.54 -20.99
CA ILE A 133 11.76 3.49 -20.60
C ILE A 133 11.71 3.85 -19.12
N ILE A 134 10.92 4.87 -18.79
CA ILE A 134 10.62 5.26 -17.41
C ILE A 134 9.29 4.63 -17.05
N VAL A 135 9.25 3.91 -15.94
CA VAL A 135 8.05 3.27 -15.39
C VAL A 135 7.85 3.78 -13.98
N THR A 136 6.64 4.24 -13.67
CA THR A 136 6.27 4.59 -12.29
C THR A 136 5.83 3.33 -11.55
N GLN A 137 6.23 3.20 -10.28
CA GLN A 137 5.55 2.27 -9.37
C GLN A 137 4.21 2.89 -8.91
N ALA A 138 3.33 2.06 -8.35
CA ALA A 138 1.94 2.38 -8.02
C ALA A 138 1.11 2.84 -9.23
N CYS A 139 0.67 4.11 -9.24
CA CYS A 139 -0.24 4.64 -10.25
C CYS A 139 0.41 5.74 -11.12
N ASP A 140 -0.09 5.87 -12.35
CA ASP A 140 0.23 6.95 -13.30
C ASP A 140 -0.80 8.09 -13.26
N TYR A 141 -1.72 8.05 -12.30
CA TYR A 141 -2.82 9.00 -12.17
C TYR A 141 -3.15 9.34 -10.72
N GLN A 142 -3.83 10.47 -10.52
CA GLN A 142 -4.50 10.83 -9.29
C GLN A 142 -5.97 11.10 -9.56
N TRP A 143 -6.84 10.62 -8.66
CA TRP A 143 -8.27 10.89 -8.70
C TRP A 143 -8.56 12.37 -8.50
N ALA A 144 -9.60 12.88 -9.16
CA ALA A 144 -9.98 14.26 -9.04
C ALA A 144 -10.38 14.56 -7.62
N ILE A 145 -9.61 15.47 -7.03
CA ILE A 145 -9.81 15.94 -5.69
C ILE A 145 -10.82 17.10 -5.71
N GLY A 146 -11.83 17.02 -4.86
CA GLY A 146 -12.83 18.08 -4.71
C GLY A 146 -12.23 19.37 -4.13
N SER A 147 -13.08 20.34 -3.83
CA SER A 147 -12.66 21.60 -3.21
C SER A 147 -12.05 21.42 -1.82
N GLU A 148 -12.37 20.32 -1.14
CA GLU A 148 -11.93 19.95 0.19
C GLU A 148 -10.43 19.62 0.28
N TYR A 149 -9.74 19.46 -0.86
CA TYR A 149 -8.29 19.24 -0.94
C TYR A 149 -7.55 20.43 -1.59
N ALA A 150 -7.97 21.66 -1.28
CA ALA A 150 -7.37 22.87 -1.84
C ALA A 150 -5.84 22.96 -1.61
N GLN A 151 -5.35 22.42 -0.50
CA GLN A 151 -3.92 22.38 -0.16
C GLN A 151 -3.12 21.50 -1.12
N VAL A 152 -3.69 20.36 -1.55
CA VAL A 152 -3.03 19.46 -2.51
C VAL A 152 -2.98 20.11 -3.89
N LYS A 153 -4.07 20.79 -4.30
CA LYS A 153 -4.07 21.58 -5.55
C LYS A 153 -3.01 22.68 -5.53
N LYS A 154 -2.93 23.42 -4.42
CA LYS A 154 -1.91 24.46 -4.24
C LYS A 154 -0.49 23.88 -4.31
N LEU A 155 -0.25 22.74 -3.67
CA LEU A 155 1.05 22.06 -3.74
C LEU A 155 1.43 21.71 -5.17
N TRP A 156 0.50 21.18 -5.95
CA TRP A 156 0.74 20.90 -7.36
C TRP A 156 1.04 22.15 -8.19
N ASP A 157 0.29 23.23 -7.97
CA ASP A 157 0.54 24.52 -8.61
C ASP A 157 1.92 25.08 -8.23
N ASP A 158 2.29 25.03 -6.95
CA ASP A 158 3.59 25.47 -6.44
C ASP A 158 4.75 24.66 -7.05
N LEU A 159 4.53 23.37 -7.34
CA LEU A 159 5.49 22.47 -7.98
C LEU A 159 5.51 22.59 -9.52
N GLY A 160 4.60 23.39 -10.10
CA GLY A 160 4.46 23.58 -11.54
C GLY A 160 3.95 22.34 -12.28
N ILE A 161 3.16 21.48 -11.61
CA ILE A 161 2.58 20.28 -12.21
C ILE A 161 1.28 20.66 -12.89
N ASP A 162 1.20 20.48 -14.21
CA ASP A 162 -0.03 20.72 -14.97
C ASP A 162 -1.02 19.56 -14.75
N LEU A 163 -2.17 19.90 -14.17
CA LEU A 163 -3.29 18.99 -13.90
C LEU A 163 -4.39 19.12 -14.95
N SER A 164 -4.13 19.80 -16.07
CA SER A 164 -5.09 19.86 -17.16
C SER A 164 -5.45 18.41 -17.59
N PRO A 165 -6.75 18.09 -17.75
CA PRO A 165 -7.17 16.79 -18.21
C PRO A 165 -6.48 16.53 -19.54
N THR A 166 -5.59 15.54 -19.53
CA THR A 166 -4.75 15.12 -20.65
C THR A 166 -3.73 16.17 -21.13
N SER A 167 -2.48 16.01 -20.68
CA SER A 167 -1.34 16.06 -21.61
C SER A 167 -1.72 15.26 -22.86
N ASP A 168 -1.22 15.61 -24.05
CA ASP A 168 -1.50 14.99 -25.37
C ASP A 168 -1.39 13.44 -25.49
N LEU A 169 -1.20 12.70 -24.38
CA LEU A 169 -1.41 11.27 -24.19
C LEU A 169 -2.90 10.88 -24.28
N ALA A 170 -3.52 11.12 -25.45
CA ALA A 170 -4.78 10.46 -25.76
C ALA A 170 -4.48 8.97 -26.01
N LEU A 171 -4.77 8.12 -25.02
CA LEU A 171 -4.86 6.68 -25.29
C LEU A 171 -5.98 6.46 -26.32
N ALA A 172 -5.80 5.45 -27.17
CA ALA A 172 -6.84 5.07 -28.11
C ALA A 172 -8.14 4.76 -27.32
N PRO A 173 -9.34 5.09 -27.84
CA PRO A 173 -10.60 4.85 -27.13
C PRO A 173 -10.71 3.41 -26.57
N GLU A 174 -10.18 2.44 -27.31
CA GLU A 174 -10.13 1.02 -26.96
C GLU A 174 -9.35 0.73 -25.67
N ALA A 175 -8.39 1.59 -25.29
CA ALA A 175 -7.61 1.45 -24.07
C ALA A 175 -8.37 1.85 -22.79
N TYR A 176 -9.57 2.42 -22.94
CA TYR A 176 -10.46 2.74 -21.81
C TYR A 176 -11.47 1.64 -21.52
N HIS A 177 -11.56 0.62 -22.37
CA HIS A 177 -12.45 -0.52 -22.15
C HIS A 177 -11.73 -1.63 -21.40
N GLU A 178 -12.35 -2.15 -20.35
CA GLU A 178 -11.82 -3.31 -19.64
C GLU A 178 -12.38 -4.59 -20.24
N HIS A 179 -11.53 -5.60 -20.37
CA HIS A 179 -11.89 -6.89 -20.95
C HIS A 179 -11.61 -7.98 -19.91
N LEU A 180 -12.47 -8.99 -19.87
CA LEU A 180 -12.32 -10.10 -18.93
C LEU A 180 -11.97 -11.38 -19.68
N PHE A 181 -10.89 -12.04 -19.28
CA PHE A 181 -10.47 -13.32 -19.86
C PHE A 181 -11.00 -14.47 -19.02
N VAL A 182 -11.96 -15.24 -19.55
CA VAL A 182 -12.61 -16.35 -18.85
C VAL A 182 -12.59 -17.58 -19.73
N ASN A 183 -12.17 -18.73 -19.18
CA ASN A 183 -12.21 -20.03 -19.86
C ASN A 183 -11.56 -20.07 -21.26
N GLY A 184 -10.50 -19.27 -21.48
CA GLY A 184 -9.80 -19.23 -22.77
C GLY A 184 -10.35 -18.21 -23.77
N GLU A 185 -11.39 -17.46 -23.41
CA GLU A 185 -12.05 -16.49 -24.27
C GLU A 185 -12.02 -15.08 -23.66
N TRP A 186 -12.00 -14.06 -24.54
CA TRP A 186 -12.08 -12.66 -24.14
C TRP A 186 -13.53 -12.17 -24.18
N ILE A 187 -14.04 -11.75 -23.03
CA ILE A 187 -15.27 -10.97 -22.90
C ILE A 187 -14.88 -9.50 -23.01
N ARG A 188 -15.17 -8.90 -24.17
CA ARG A 188 -14.85 -7.49 -24.44
C ARG A 188 -15.84 -6.57 -23.73
N ASP A 189 -15.36 -5.37 -23.41
CA ASP A 189 -16.17 -4.29 -22.81
C ASP A 189 -16.95 -4.79 -21.60
N PHE A 190 -16.28 -5.54 -20.72
CA PHE A 190 -16.90 -6.40 -19.71
C PHE A 190 -17.90 -5.62 -18.84
N TRP A 191 -17.50 -4.46 -18.31
CA TRP A 191 -18.34 -3.63 -17.46
C TRP A 191 -19.51 -2.97 -18.18
N GLU A 192 -19.40 -2.73 -19.49
CA GLU A 192 -20.40 -1.95 -20.22
C GLU A 192 -21.41 -2.84 -20.94
N THR A 193 -20.93 -3.79 -21.74
CA THR A 193 -21.78 -4.60 -22.62
C THR A 193 -21.39 -6.07 -22.66
N GLY A 194 -20.19 -6.42 -22.18
CA GLY A 194 -19.63 -7.76 -22.29
C GLY A 194 -20.33 -8.77 -21.39
N TYR A 195 -20.58 -8.42 -20.12
CA TYR A 195 -21.14 -9.34 -19.13
C TYR A 195 -22.57 -9.81 -19.47
N ASN A 196 -23.35 -9.00 -20.19
CA ASN A 196 -24.72 -9.30 -20.62
C ASN A 196 -24.84 -9.54 -22.15
N SER A 197 -23.71 -9.70 -22.83
CA SER A 197 -23.67 -9.97 -24.28
C SER A 197 -24.24 -11.36 -24.63
N VAL A 198 -24.56 -11.57 -25.91
CA VAL A 198 -24.98 -12.89 -26.42
C VAL A 198 -23.88 -13.96 -26.25
N SER A 199 -22.62 -13.54 -26.22
CA SER A 199 -21.44 -14.38 -25.95
C SER A 199 -21.14 -14.55 -24.46
N SER A 200 -21.95 -13.98 -23.57
CA SER A 200 -21.76 -14.10 -22.13
C SER A 200 -21.84 -15.56 -21.68
N PRO A 201 -20.86 -16.06 -20.90
CA PRO A 201 -20.92 -17.41 -20.34
C PRO A 201 -21.90 -17.51 -19.16
N TRP A 202 -22.38 -16.37 -18.63
CA TRP A 202 -23.25 -16.32 -17.46
C TRP A 202 -24.73 -16.39 -17.85
N SER A 203 -25.51 -17.12 -17.04
CA SER A 203 -26.95 -17.23 -17.24
C SER A 203 -27.67 -15.89 -17.02
N LYS A 204 -28.91 -15.75 -17.49
CA LYS A 204 -29.70 -14.53 -17.26
C LYS A 204 -29.87 -14.23 -15.77
N GLN A 205 -30.05 -15.25 -14.93
CA GLN A 205 -30.13 -15.08 -13.47
C GLN A 205 -28.85 -14.45 -12.91
N VAL A 206 -27.68 -14.94 -13.33
CA VAL A 206 -26.38 -14.41 -12.87
C VAL A 206 -26.18 -12.96 -13.33
N GLN A 207 -26.61 -12.64 -14.55
CA GLN A 207 -26.58 -11.26 -15.05
C GLN A 207 -27.51 -10.35 -14.25
N ASP A 208 -28.72 -10.81 -13.92
CA ASP A 208 -29.70 -10.06 -13.12
C ASP A 208 -29.20 -9.84 -11.68
N ASP A 209 -28.58 -10.86 -11.06
CA ASP A 209 -27.97 -10.75 -9.73
C ASP A 209 -26.75 -9.80 -9.73
N TYR A 210 -25.97 -9.80 -10.81
CA TYR A 210 -24.86 -8.87 -11.00
C TYR A 210 -25.33 -7.42 -11.20
N ASP A 211 -26.42 -7.21 -11.94
CA ASP A 211 -27.07 -5.90 -12.06
C ASP A 211 -27.56 -5.41 -10.70
N ALA A 212 -28.20 -6.28 -9.92
CA ALA A 212 -28.66 -5.97 -8.57
C ALA A 212 -27.50 -5.62 -7.61
N PHE A 213 -26.35 -6.30 -7.75
CA PHE A 213 -25.14 -5.96 -7.01
C PHE A 213 -24.70 -4.52 -7.30
N TRP A 214 -24.59 -4.14 -8.57
CA TRP A 214 -24.14 -2.80 -8.95
C TRP A 214 -25.17 -1.73 -8.62
N GLU A 215 -26.47 -2.00 -8.75
CA GLU A 215 -27.52 -1.09 -8.30
C GLU A 215 -27.38 -0.77 -6.79
N ILE A 216 -27.09 -1.78 -5.97
CA ILE A 216 -26.81 -1.59 -4.55
C ILE A 216 -25.53 -0.77 -4.35
N MET A 217 -24.41 -1.12 -5.00
CA MET A 217 -23.14 -0.41 -4.83
C MET A 217 -23.24 1.06 -5.25
N GLU A 218 -23.93 1.36 -6.35
CA GLU A 218 -24.17 2.72 -6.83
C GLU A 218 -25.09 3.53 -5.90
N SER A 219 -26.02 2.87 -5.20
CA SER A 219 -26.89 3.54 -4.22
C SER A 219 -26.11 4.04 -2.99
N PHE A 220 -24.93 3.46 -2.73
CA PHE A 220 -24.06 3.82 -1.60
C PHE A 220 -23.09 4.97 -1.90
N LYS A 221 -23.31 5.72 -3.00
CA LYS A 221 -22.50 6.91 -3.36
C LYS A 221 -22.29 7.81 -2.13
N TRP A 222 -21.02 8.01 -1.80
CA TRP A 222 -20.44 8.72 -0.66
C TRP A 222 -21.30 9.83 -0.03
N GLU A 223 -22.32 9.45 0.73
CA GLU A 223 -22.88 10.25 1.82
C GLU A 223 -21.78 10.46 2.89
N PRO A 224 -21.89 11.46 3.79
CA PRO A 224 -20.86 11.71 4.78
C PRO A 224 -20.43 10.42 5.50
N TRP A 225 -19.13 10.15 5.54
CA TRP A 225 -18.55 8.88 6.01
C TRP A 225 -19.05 8.38 7.38
N ALA A 226 -19.51 9.30 8.24
CA ALA A 226 -20.14 8.97 9.51
C ALA A 226 -21.46 8.19 9.37
N GLN A 227 -22.26 8.49 8.34
CA GLN A 227 -23.52 7.81 8.03
C GLN A 227 -23.25 6.42 7.45
N VAL A 228 -22.35 6.32 6.48
CA VAL A 228 -21.91 5.06 5.87
C VAL A 228 -21.40 4.09 6.95
N LYS A 229 -20.57 4.56 7.87
CA LYS A 229 -20.09 3.74 9.01
C LYS A 229 -21.21 3.19 9.90
N ALA A 230 -22.28 3.94 10.10
CA ALA A 230 -23.39 3.49 10.93
C ALA A 230 -24.21 2.39 10.21
N GLU A 231 -24.43 2.54 8.90
CA GLU A 231 -25.15 1.57 8.08
C GLU A 231 -24.35 0.27 7.89
N LEU A 232 -23.02 0.37 7.75
CA LEU A 232 -22.14 -0.78 7.56
C LEU A 232 -21.76 -1.53 8.85
N ALA A 233 -22.16 -1.05 10.05
CA ALA A 233 -21.73 -1.62 11.32
C ALA A 233 -22.20 -3.06 11.55
N GLU A 234 -23.37 -3.43 11.05
CA GLU A 234 -23.85 -4.82 11.09
C GLU A 234 -23.21 -5.67 10.00
N TRP A 235 -22.83 -5.07 8.87
CA TRP A 235 -22.17 -5.75 7.77
C TRP A 235 -20.68 -6.00 8.03
N ASP A 236 -20.05 -5.28 8.95
CA ASP A 236 -18.68 -5.60 9.40
C ASP A 236 -18.61 -6.92 10.22
N LYS A 237 -19.77 -7.48 10.61
CA LYS A 237 -19.87 -8.71 11.42
C LYS A 237 -20.04 -9.98 10.60
N ILE A 238 -20.31 -9.84 9.30
CA ILE A 238 -20.46 -10.97 8.36
C ILE A 238 -19.43 -10.83 7.24
N SER A 239 -19.08 -11.94 6.63
CA SER A 239 -18.25 -11.94 5.43
C SER A 239 -19.02 -11.33 4.24
N PHE A 240 -18.28 -10.81 3.27
CA PHE A 240 -18.89 -10.28 2.06
C PHE A 240 -19.62 -11.37 1.27
N LYS A 241 -19.12 -12.61 1.34
CA LYS A 241 -19.79 -13.80 0.82
C LYS A 241 -21.16 -14.05 1.47
N GLU A 242 -21.23 -14.08 2.80
CA GLU A 242 -22.50 -14.27 3.52
C GLU A 242 -23.51 -13.16 3.16
N TRP A 243 -23.02 -11.93 3.00
CA TRP A 243 -23.88 -10.85 2.53
C TRP A 243 -24.41 -11.08 1.10
N MET A 244 -23.57 -11.53 0.16
CA MET A 244 -24.02 -11.81 -1.21
C MET A 244 -24.95 -13.02 -1.31
N GLU A 245 -24.57 -14.15 -0.72
CA GLU A 245 -25.27 -15.42 -0.89
C GLU A 245 -26.42 -15.61 0.12
N ASP A 246 -26.21 -15.31 1.40
CA ASP A 246 -27.21 -15.61 2.43
C ASP A 246 -28.20 -14.46 2.64
N VAL A 247 -27.74 -13.21 2.56
CA VAL A 247 -28.60 -12.03 2.75
C VAL A 247 -29.36 -11.67 1.47
N ASN A 248 -28.68 -11.63 0.32
CA ASN A 248 -29.30 -11.26 -0.96
C ASN A 248 -29.77 -12.47 -1.77
N GLY A 249 -29.30 -13.68 -1.48
CA GLY A 249 -29.74 -14.88 -2.19
C GLY A 249 -29.20 -14.99 -3.61
N TRP A 250 -28.14 -14.26 -3.95
CA TRP A 250 -27.58 -14.24 -5.30
C TRP A 250 -26.85 -15.53 -5.65
N ASP A 251 -26.81 -15.82 -6.96
CA ASP A 251 -26.10 -16.99 -7.49
C ASP A 251 -24.60 -16.92 -7.10
N PRO A 252 -24.03 -18.01 -6.54
CA PRO A 252 -22.61 -18.06 -6.17
C PRO A 252 -21.63 -17.76 -7.31
N GLN A 253 -22.06 -17.82 -8.57
CA GLN A 253 -21.25 -17.36 -9.70
C GLN A 253 -21.01 -15.86 -9.69
N VAL A 254 -21.95 -15.04 -9.20
CA VAL A 254 -21.72 -13.60 -8.97
C VAL A 254 -20.70 -13.41 -7.87
N THR A 255 -20.81 -14.15 -6.76
CA THR A 255 -19.83 -14.13 -5.68
C THR A 255 -18.44 -14.51 -6.19
N HIS A 256 -18.32 -15.55 -7.01
CA HIS A 256 -17.05 -15.98 -7.60
C HIS A 256 -16.45 -14.92 -8.53
N LEU A 257 -17.30 -14.25 -9.33
CA LEU A 257 -16.91 -13.14 -10.19
C LEU A 257 -16.35 -11.99 -9.34
N ILE A 258 -17.09 -11.55 -8.32
CA ILE A 258 -16.71 -10.47 -7.39
C ILE A 258 -15.43 -10.82 -6.59
N ASP A 259 -15.26 -12.09 -6.21
CA ASP A 259 -14.10 -12.58 -5.45
C ASP A 259 -12.77 -12.38 -6.18
N MET A 260 -12.77 -12.33 -7.52
CA MET A 260 -11.54 -12.06 -8.28
C MET A 260 -10.96 -10.68 -7.97
N TRP A 261 -11.81 -9.63 -7.93
CA TRP A 261 -11.36 -8.28 -7.59
C TRP A 261 -11.05 -8.15 -6.12
N VAL A 262 -11.85 -8.74 -5.23
CA VAL A 262 -11.58 -8.71 -3.79
C VAL A 262 -10.21 -9.33 -3.46
N ARG A 263 -9.85 -10.44 -4.11
CA ARG A 263 -8.53 -11.05 -3.99
C ARG A 263 -7.42 -10.17 -4.55
N SER A 264 -7.68 -9.51 -5.67
CA SER A 264 -6.72 -8.57 -6.27
C SER A 264 -6.45 -7.38 -5.34
N ASP A 265 -7.51 -6.78 -4.79
CA ASP A 265 -7.43 -5.51 -4.06
C ASP A 265 -6.97 -5.70 -2.61
N TYR A 266 -7.37 -6.79 -1.96
CA TYR A 266 -7.09 -7.04 -0.54
C TYR A 266 -6.16 -8.21 -0.26
N GLY A 267 -5.85 -9.05 -1.25
CA GLY A 267 -5.13 -10.31 -1.02
C GLY A 267 -5.92 -11.33 -0.17
N ALA A 268 -7.23 -11.11 0.00
CA ALA A 268 -8.15 -11.93 0.79
C ALA A 268 -9.38 -12.32 -0.05
N GLY A 269 -10.06 -13.40 0.31
CA GLY A 269 -11.29 -13.81 -0.37
C GLY A 269 -12.54 -13.17 0.25
N VAL A 270 -13.64 -13.13 -0.50
CA VAL A 270 -14.95 -12.66 -0.02
C VAL A 270 -15.48 -13.42 1.19
N ASP A 271 -14.99 -14.63 1.42
CA ASP A 271 -15.28 -15.48 2.58
C ASP A 271 -14.56 -15.05 3.87
N THR A 272 -13.53 -14.21 3.75
CA THR A 272 -12.73 -13.71 4.89
C THR A 272 -12.76 -12.19 5.02
N LEU A 273 -13.08 -11.47 3.95
CA LEU A 273 -13.30 -10.03 3.95
C LEU A 273 -14.67 -9.71 4.58
N SER A 274 -14.75 -8.71 5.47
CA SER A 274 -16.05 -8.27 5.99
C SER A 274 -16.88 -7.60 4.89
N ALA A 275 -18.21 -7.71 4.97
CA ALA A 275 -19.07 -7.07 3.97
C ALA A 275 -18.87 -5.55 3.94
N ALA A 276 -18.63 -4.91 5.09
CA ALA A 276 -18.29 -3.49 5.15
C ALA A 276 -17.04 -3.12 4.31
N CYS A 277 -15.99 -3.95 4.33
CA CYS A 277 -14.83 -3.76 3.47
C CYS A 277 -15.15 -4.02 1.99
N GLY A 278 -16.02 -4.98 1.69
CA GLY A 278 -16.52 -5.21 0.33
C GLY A 278 -17.21 -3.97 -0.25
N PHE A 279 -18.12 -3.38 0.52
CA PHE A 279 -18.77 -2.12 0.14
C PHE A 279 -17.75 -1.00 -0.10
N TRP A 280 -16.78 -0.80 0.81
CA TRP A 280 -15.73 0.20 0.60
C TRP A 280 -15.00 0.03 -0.76
N ASN A 281 -14.82 -1.21 -1.21
CA ASN A 281 -14.16 -1.50 -2.48
C ASN A 281 -15.00 -1.09 -3.69
N PHE A 282 -16.27 -1.49 -3.70
CA PHE A 282 -17.11 -1.42 -4.89
C PHE A 282 -18.02 -0.19 -4.97
N THR A 283 -18.13 0.62 -3.91
CA THR A 283 -18.90 1.88 -3.92
C THR A 283 -18.10 3.08 -4.44
N GLY A 284 -16.95 2.85 -5.07
CA GLY A 284 -16.15 3.90 -5.72
C GLY A 284 -16.94 4.59 -6.84
N GLY A 285 -16.87 5.92 -6.93
CA GLY A 285 -17.53 6.68 -8.00
C GLY A 285 -16.67 6.81 -9.25
N ASP A 286 -17.28 7.28 -10.35
CA ASP A 286 -16.53 7.77 -11.51
C ASP A 286 -15.70 8.98 -11.11
N PHE A 287 -14.39 8.80 -11.00
CA PHE A 287 -13.48 9.87 -10.68
C PHE A 287 -12.73 10.29 -11.95
N VAL A 288 -12.79 11.59 -12.26
CA VAL A 288 -11.90 12.17 -13.26
C VAL A 288 -10.45 11.86 -12.84
N ARG A 289 -9.65 11.34 -13.76
CA ARG A 289 -8.24 10.99 -13.50
C ARG A 289 -7.34 12.06 -14.07
N TYR A 290 -6.47 12.62 -13.25
CA TYR A 290 -5.38 13.50 -13.68
C TYR A 290 -4.13 12.66 -13.93
N LYS A 291 -3.51 12.84 -15.09
CA LYS A 291 -2.26 12.16 -15.48
C LYS A 291 -1.23 13.20 -15.85
N TRP A 292 0.03 12.96 -15.51
CA TRP A 292 1.15 13.83 -15.85
C TRP A 292 2.41 13.00 -16.15
N PRO A 293 3.38 13.57 -16.89
CA PRO A 293 4.62 12.88 -17.22
C PRO A 293 5.32 12.30 -15.98
N GLY A 294 5.59 11.00 -16.00
CA GLY A 294 6.24 10.29 -14.90
C GLY A 294 5.33 9.80 -13.77
N GLY A 295 4.02 10.11 -13.78
CA GLY A 295 3.07 9.64 -12.76
C GLY A 295 3.49 10.00 -11.33
N MET A 296 3.15 9.16 -10.36
CA MET A 296 3.50 9.44 -8.96
C MET A 296 5.03 9.49 -8.72
N SER A 297 5.83 8.79 -9.51
CA SER A 297 7.30 8.95 -9.46
C SER A 297 7.79 10.31 -9.95
N GLY A 298 7.10 10.90 -10.91
CA GLY A 298 7.29 12.29 -11.31
C GLY A 298 6.97 13.22 -10.15
N PHE A 299 5.85 12.99 -9.46
CA PHE A 299 5.45 13.80 -8.31
C PHE A 299 6.49 13.74 -7.17
N ALA A 300 6.98 12.55 -6.81
CA ALA A 300 8.07 12.40 -5.83
C ALA A 300 9.32 13.19 -6.24
N ARG A 301 9.67 13.20 -7.53
CA ARG A 301 10.83 13.95 -8.04
C ARG A 301 10.62 15.45 -8.03
N HIS A 302 9.40 15.94 -8.28
CA HIS A 302 9.07 17.35 -8.11
C HIS A 302 9.24 17.77 -6.65
N LEU A 303 8.78 16.95 -5.69
CA LEU A 303 9.00 17.20 -4.27
C LEU A 303 10.48 17.24 -3.92
N VAL A 304 11.26 16.22 -4.31
CA VAL A 304 12.71 16.21 -4.03
C VAL A 304 13.43 17.37 -4.72
N ASN A 305 13.04 17.76 -5.93
CA ASN A 305 13.63 18.92 -6.60
C ASN A 305 13.33 20.24 -5.87
N ALA A 306 12.14 20.38 -5.27
CA ALA A 306 11.79 21.54 -4.48
C ALA A 306 12.57 21.59 -3.15
N LEU A 307 12.83 20.44 -2.53
CA LEU A 307 13.55 20.33 -1.26
C LEU A 307 15.07 20.38 -1.42
N ILE A 308 15.60 19.76 -2.48
CA ILE A 308 17.01 19.50 -2.75
C ILE A 308 17.31 19.74 -4.25
N PRO A 309 17.21 20.98 -4.75
CA PRO A 309 17.36 21.30 -6.19
C PRO A 309 18.73 20.90 -6.78
N GLN A 310 19.77 20.90 -5.97
CA GLN A 310 21.13 20.46 -6.32
C GLN A 310 21.20 18.99 -6.74
N ALA A 311 20.23 18.16 -6.33
CA ALA A 311 20.18 16.76 -6.75
C ALA A 311 19.88 16.63 -8.25
N LEU A 312 19.15 17.57 -8.87
CA LEU A 312 18.97 17.60 -10.32
C LEU A 312 19.90 18.58 -11.02
N ASN A 313 20.40 19.59 -10.32
CA ASN A 313 21.31 20.60 -10.84
C ASN A 313 20.77 21.27 -12.13
N GLY A 314 19.49 21.62 -12.12
CA GLY A 314 18.80 22.28 -13.24
C GLY A 314 18.44 21.38 -14.43
N GLN A 315 18.66 20.07 -14.35
CA GLN A 315 18.15 19.13 -15.34
C GLN A 315 16.62 19.02 -15.29
N ASP A 316 16.04 18.51 -16.38
CA ASP A 316 14.61 18.24 -16.47
C ASP A 316 14.15 17.29 -15.34
N VAL A 317 13.10 17.68 -14.60
CA VAL A 317 12.64 16.92 -13.42
C VAL A 317 12.22 15.51 -13.81
N ILE A 318 11.64 15.32 -14.99
CA ILE A 318 11.11 14.04 -15.42
C ILE A 318 12.17 13.16 -16.08
N THR A 319 13.09 13.70 -16.87
CA THR A 319 14.03 12.91 -17.68
C THR A 319 15.48 13.02 -17.25
N GLY A 320 15.82 14.02 -16.44
CA GLY A 320 17.15 14.25 -15.90
C GLY A 320 17.60 13.16 -14.94
N ASN A 321 18.90 12.97 -14.81
CA ASN A 321 19.46 12.06 -13.82
C ASN A 321 19.62 12.80 -12.48
N MET A 322 18.99 12.30 -11.43
CA MET A 322 19.10 12.88 -10.09
C MET A 322 20.31 12.26 -9.37
N ASP A 323 21.21 13.08 -8.86
CA ASP A 323 22.38 12.64 -8.12
C ASP A 323 21.97 12.24 -6.69
N ARG A 324 22.02 10.94 -6.40
CA ARG A 324 21.66 10.40 -5.08
C ARG A 324 22.66 10.83 -4.01
N ASN A 325 23.92 11.12 -4.39
CA ASN A 325 24.94 11.58 -3.43
C ASN A 325 24.65 12.99 -2.91
N ALA A 326 23.87 13.78 -3.67
CA ALA A 326 23.49 15.12 -3.26
C ALA A 326 22.33 15.13 -2.24
N LEU A 327 21.63 14.00 -2.05
CA LEU A 327 20.47 13.90 -1.18
C LEU A 327 20.82 14.01 0.31
N ASP A 328 21.96 13.43 0.72
CA ASP A 328 22.41 13.41 2.12
C ASP A 328 23.60 14.35 2.38
N SER A 329 23.59 15.53 1.76
CA SER A 329 24.62 16.55 2.00
C SER A 329 24.32 17.37 3.26
N SER A 330 25.36 17.65 4.06
CA SER A 330 25.27 18.52 5.24
C SER A 330 24.96 19.99 4.91
N GLU A 331 25.08 20.39 3.64
CA GLU A 331 24.67 21.71 3.17
C GLU A 331 23.15 21.83 2.97
N ASN A 332 22.43 20.70 3.00
CA ASN A 332 20.99 20.68 2.79
C ASN A 332 20.23 20.92 4.10
N ASN A 333 19.16 21.71 4.05
CA ASN A 333 18.20 21.79 5.16
C ASN A 333 17.36 20.51 5.30
N VAL A 334 17.13 19.82 4.18
CA VAL A 334 16.45 18.53 4.14
C VAL A 334 17.43 17.51 3.62
N ARG A 335 17.69 16.46 4.41
CA ARG A 335 18.58 15.35 4.03
C ARG A 335 17.76 14.09 3.82
N ILE A 336 18.01 13.38 2.74
CA ILE A 336 17.43 12.06 2.49
C ILE A 336 18.57 11.05 2.47
N ARG A 337 18.62 10.22 3.51
CA ARG A 337 19.60 9.13 3.62
C ARG A 337 18.92 7.83 3.24
N LEU A 338 19.35 7.30 2.11
CA LEU A 338 18.88 6.04 1.54
C LEU A 338 19.61 4.85 2.18
N GLU A 339 19.15 3.64 1.90
CA GLU A 339 19.73 2.39 2.41
C GLU A 339 19.90 2.37 3.95
N SER A 340 19.02 3.07 4.66
CA SER A 340 19.05 3.29 6.11
C SER A 340 17.80 2.72 6.76
N THR A 341 17.88 1.43 7.10
CA THR A 341 16.76 0.74 7.77
C THR A 341 16.73 1.05 9.25
N VAL A 342 15.68 1.75 9.69
CA VAL A 342 15.43 2.01 11.12
C VAL A 342 14.86 0.75 11.78
N VAL A 343 15.54 0.27 12.81
CA VAL A 343 15.19 -0.94 13.58
C VAL A 343 14.79 -0.62 15.01
N GLU A 344 15.12 0.57 15.53
CA GLU A 344 14.76 1.01 16.87
C GLU A 344 14.53 2.52 16.96
N VAL A 345 13.47 2.91 17.68
CA VAL A 345 13.18 4.28 18.06
C VAL A 345 12.93 4.31 19.56
N ARG A 346 13.73 5.07 20.30
CA ARG A 346 13.60 5.15 21.77
C ARG A 346 13.92 6.54 22.29
N HIS A 347 13.32 6.91 23.41
CA HIS A 347 13.68 8.12 24.13
C HIS A 347 15.08 7.96 24.77
N GLU A 348 15.80 9.07 24.91
CA GLU A 348 17.02 9.14 25.72
C GLU A 348 16.67 9.13 27.22
N GLY A 349 16.23 7.96 27.70
CA GLY A 349 15.76 7.77 29.07
C GLY A 349 14.23 7.64 29.15
N SER A 350 13.61 8.31 30.13
CA SER A 350 12.16 8.24 30.34
C SER A 350 11.43 9.11 29.32
N ALA A 351 10.40 8.55 28.66
CA ALA A 351 9.59 9.26 27.67
C ALA A 351 8.95 10.56 28.21
N GLU A 352 8.65 10.62 29.50
CA GLU A 352 7.98 11.78 30.13
C GLU A 352 8.91 12.99 30.33
N SER A 353 10.22 12.79 30.26
CA SER A 353 11.22 13.82 30.59
C SER A 353 12.37 13.88 29.58
N SER A 354 12.23 13.21 28.43
CA SER A 354 13.30 13.12 27.44
C SER A 354 13.29 14.33 26.53
N ASP A 355 14.43 14.99 26.40
CA ASP A 355 14.63 16.07 25.41
C ASP A 355 14.97 15.51 24.02
N HIS A 356 15.41 14.24 23.94
CA HIS A 356 15.86 13.61 22.70
C HIS A 356 15.19 12.26 22.43
N VAL A 357 15.11 11.92 21.14
CA VAL A 357 14.76 10.58 20.64
C VAL A 357 15.96 10.05 19.87
N LEU A 358 16.38 8.84 20.22
CA LEU A 358 17.45 8.12 19.56
C LEU A 358 16.85 7.22 18.48
N ILE A 359 17.41 7.33 17.27
CA ILE A 359 17.02 6.56 16.09
C ILE A 359 18.18 5.65 15.73
N LYS A 360 17.90 4.36 15.54
CA LYS A 360 18.87 3.35 15.12
C LYS A 360 18.32 2.54 13.97
#